data_AF-A0A918TRJ9-F1
#
_entry.id   AF-A0A918TRJ9-F1
#
_cell.length_a   1.000
_cell.length_b   1.000
_cell.length_c   1.000
_cell.angle_alpha   90.00
_cell.angle_beta   90.00
_cell.angle_gamma   90.00
#
_symmetry.space_group_name_H-M   'P 1'
#
loop_
_entity.id
_entity.type
_entity.pdbx_description
1 polymer ?
#
loop_
_entity_poly.entity_id
_entity_poly.type
_entity_poly.pdbx_seq_one_letter_code
_entity_poly.pdbx_strand_id
1 'polypeptide(L)'
;MKKLSFFAALPFLLSVLLVSCQKEVKEEEVVVPPQEPTREAAVAILTEFASRLEGGDYSAAAELMSTPPGMTHEEKTEGVKGILEKNEISSAGVVVLAEKGTWGKLTEVFGDRGVAWAERWKLDPEDCWGLGFHAAETTFVWNGEALQIFRCDDVGKIVEAAE
;
A
#
# COMPACT_ATOMS: atom_id res chain seq x y z
N MET A 1 -50.51 23.55 26.70
CA MET A 1 -51.88 23.29 26.21
C MET A 1 -51.82 22.69 24.82
N LYS A 2 -52.41 21.48 24.70
CA LYS A 2 -52.92 20.74 23.52
C LYS A 2 -52.70 21.35 22.12
N LYS A 3 -52.24 20.50 21.19
CA LYS A 3 -53.07 20.00 20.08
C LYS A 3 -52.53 18.67 19.52
N LEU A 4 -53.32 17.62 19.72
CA LEU A 4 -53.26 16.33 19.03
C LEU A 4 -53.79 16.47 17.58
N SER A 5 -53.25 15.67 16.66
CA SER A 5 -53.89 15.15 15.44
C SER A 5 -53.01 13.97 15.01
N PHE A 6 -53.33 12.67 15.20
CA PHE A 6 -54.46 11.85 14.75
C PHE A 6 -54.77 11.97 13.26
N PHE A 7 -54.08 11.16 12.45
CA PHE A 7 -54.57 10.54 11.21
C PHE A 7 -53.85 9.19 11.09
N ALA A 8 -54.52 8.09 11.42
CA ALA A 8 -55.38 7.30 10.53
C ALA A 8 -54.55 6.27 9.74
N ALA A 9 -54.65 5.03 10.20
CA ALA A 9 -54.21 3.83 9.53
C ALA A 9 -54.90 3.66 8.18
N LEU A 10 -54.19 3.08 7.20
CA LEU A 10 -54.82 2.11 6.29
C LEU A 10 -53.78 1.10 5.79
N PRO A 11 -54.02 -0.21 5.94
CA PRO A 11 -53.13 -1.26 5.48
C PRO A 11 -53.40 -1.53 4.00
N PHE A 12 -52.37 -1.48 3.15
CA PHE A 12 -52.47 -2.04 1.81
C PHE A 12 -51.52 -3.22 1.68
N LEU A 13 -52.07 -4.36 2.07
CA LEU A 13 -51.71 -5.69 1.61
C LEU A 13 -51.76 -5.69 0.08
N LEU A 14 -50.59 -5.66 -0.56
CA LEU A 14 -50.46 -6.08 -1.95
C LEU A 14 -49.32 -7.10 -2.02
N SER A 15 -49.66 -8.32 -1.63
CA SER A 15 -48.86 -9.52 -1.88
C SER A 15 -48.87 -9.80 -3.38
N VAL A 16 -48.02 -9.11 -4.13
CA VAL A 16 -47.67 -9.51 -5.49
C VAL A 16 -46.66 -10.64 -5.39
N LEU A 17 -47.16 -11.88 -5.37
CA LEU A 17 -46.38 -13.07 -5.66
C LEU A 17 -45.98 -13.04 -7.14
N LEU A 18 -44.96 -12.22 -7.45
CA LEU A 18 -44.17 -12.39 -8.66
C LEU A 18 -43.31 -13.64 -8.44
N VAL A 19 -43.83 -14.79 -8.84
CA VAL A 19 -43.03 -15.98 -9.16
C VAL A 19 -42.18 -15.60 -10.37
N SER A 20 -41.12 -14.86 -10.11
CA SER A 20 -40.10 -14.55 -11.10
C SER A 20 -39.34 -15.83 -11.33
N CYS A 21 -39.34 -16.29 -12.57
CA CYS A 21 -38.54 -17.40 -13.04
C CYS A 21 -37.06 -17.00 -12.87
N GLN A 22 -36.49 -17.21 -11.68
CA GLN A 22 -35.07 -17.10 -11.44
C GLN A 22 -34.42 -18.26 -12.19
N LYS A 23 -34.17 -18.04 -13.48
CA LYS A 23 -33.12 -18.75 -14.19
C LYS A 23 -31.87 -18.46 -13.38
N GLU A 24 -31.39 -19.46 -12.64
CA GLU A 24 -30.11 -19.44 -11.97
C GLU A 24 -29.06 -19.20 -13.06
N VAL A 25 -28.76 -17.92 -13.29
CA VAL A 25 -27.54 -17.53 -13.98
C VAL A 25 -26.47 -17.93 -13.00
N LYS A 26 -25.82 -19.07 -13.26
CA LYS A 26 -24.51 -19.36 -12.68
C LYS A 26 -23.65 -18.16 -13.04
N GLU A 27 -23.45 -17.28 -12.07
CA GLU A 27 -22.42 -16.26 -12.11
C GLU A 27 -21.12 -17.04 -12.23
N GLU A 28 -20.62 -17.19 -13.46
CA GLU A 28 -19.23 -17.55 -13.69
C GLU A 28 -18.43 -16.42 -13.05
N GLU A 29 -17.87 -16.74 -11.89
CA GLU A 29 -16.92 -15.89 -11.19
C GLU A 29 -15.79 -15.60 -12.17
N VAL A 30 -15.81 -14.40 -12.75
CA VAL A 30 -14.76 -13.94 -13.66
C VAL A 30 -13.52 -13.80 -12.79
N VAL A 31 -12.66 -14.81 -12.83
CA VAL A 31 -11.34 -14.79 -12.20
C VAL A 31 -10.53 -13.75 -12.95
N VAL A 32 -10.62 -12.49 -12.53
CA VAL A 32 -9.72 -11.43 -12.97
C VAL A 32 -8.35 -11.82 -12.41
N PRO A 33 -7.36 -12.13 -13.26
CA PRO A 33 -6.04 -12.47 -12.77
C PRO A 33 -5.55 -11.33 -11.87
N PRO A 34 -4.93 -11.63 -10.71
CA PRO A 34 -4.46 -10.60 -9.80
C PRO A 34 -3.54 -9.66 -10.58
N GLN A 35 -3.90 -8.37 -10.61
CA GLN A 35 -3.10 -7.38 -11.32
C GLN A 35 -1.75 -7.28 -10.60
N GLU A 36 -0.67 -7.47 -11.33
CA GLU A 36 0.67 -7.21 -10.81
C GLU A 36 0.79 -5.72 -10.42
N PRO A 37 1.57 -5.41 -9.38
CA PRO A 37 1.76 -4.02 -8.99
C PRO A 37 2.51 -3.24 -10.07
N THR A 38 2.16 -1.97 -10.24
CA THR A 38 2.79 -1.09 -11.22
C THR A 38 3.83 -0.18 -10.57
N ARG A 39 4.74 0.35 -11.38
CA ARG A 39 5.71 1.38 -10.96
C ARG A 39 4.99 2.60 -10.39
N GLU A 40 3.89 3.00 -11.01
CA GLU A 40 3.10 4.17 -10.60
C GLU A 40 2.49 3.95 -9.21
N ALA A 41 2.01 2.74 -8.90
CA ALA A 41 1.51 2.41 -7.57
C ALA A 41 2.62 2.46 -6.52
N ALA A 42 3.81 1.98 -6.84
CA ALA A 42 4.97 2.05 -5.95
C ALA A 42 5.40 3.50 -5.66
N VAL A 43 5.50 4.33 -6.71
CA VAL A 43 5.83 5.76 -6.57
C VAL A 43 4.75 6.51 -5.77
N ALA A 44 3.47 6.20 -5.98
CA ALA A 44 2.37 6.80 -5.23
C ALA A 44 2.48 6.50 -3.72
N ILE A 45 2.78 5.24 -3.36
CA ILE A 45 3.00 4.85 -1.97
C ILE A 45 4.22 5.53 -1.36
N LEU A 46 5.34 5.62 -2.07
CA LEU A 46 6.52 6.35 -1.58
C LEU A 46 6.24 7.84 -1.38
N THR A 47 5.48 8.45 -2.29
CA THR A 47 5.09 9.86 -2.21
C THR A 47 4.22 10.11 -0.98
N GLU A 48 3.22 9.26 -0.75
CA GLU A 48 2.39 9.34 0.45
C GLU A 48 3.23 9.11 1.72
N PHE A 49 4.11 8.10 1.72
CA PHE A 49 4.97 7.78 2.86
C PHE A 49 5.90 8.94 3.23
N ALA A 50 6.59 9.54 2.24
CA ALA A 50 7.43 10.72 2.46
C ALA A 50 6.61 11.91 3.00
N SER A 51 5.45 12.19 2.41
CA SER A 51 4.56 13.27 2.84
C SER A 51 4.08 13.08 4.30
N ARG A 52 3.70 11.86 4.69
CA ARG A 52 3.28 11.55 6.07
C ARG A 52 4.42 11.73 7.07
N LEU A 53 5.62 11.26 6.73
CA LEU A 53 6.81 11.43 7.56
C LEU A 53 7.16 12.90 7.75
N GLU A 54 7.25 13.66 6.67
CA GLU A 54 7.55 15.10 6.69
C GLU A 54 6.46 15.91 7.44
N GLY A 55 5.20 15.44 7.38
CA GLY A 55 4.07 15.98 8.14
C GLY A 55 4.00 15.54 9.61
N GLY A 56 4.89 14.65 10.06
CA GLY A 56 4.91 14.12 11.43
C GLY A 56 3.80 13.09 11.75
N ASP A 57 3.10 12.58 10.73
CA ASP A 57 2.04 11.58 10.86
C ASP A 57 2.63 10.15 10.82
N TYR A 58 3.45 9.83 11.83
CA TYR A 58 4.20 8.57 11.89
C TYR A 58 3.31 7.33 11.97
N SER A 59 2.14 7.44 12.59
CA SER A 59 1.21 6.31 12.69
C SER A 59 0.63 5.97 11.31
N ALA A 60 0.20 6.96 10.53
CA ALA A 60 -0.31 6.70 9.18
C ALA A 60 0.82 6.26 8.23
N ALA A 61 2.03 6.82 8.38
CA ALA A 61 3.20 6.34 7.65
C ALA A 61 3.50 4.86 7.94
N ALA A 62 3.36 4.43 9.20
CA ALA A 62 3.54 3.04 9.58
C ALA A 62 2.54 2.10 8.88
N GLU A 63 1.29 2.51 8.63
CA GLU A 63 0.31 1.67 7.91
C GLU A 63 0.72 1.36 6.46
N LEU A 64 1.57 2.19 5.85
CA LEU A 64 2.09 1.97 4.49
C LEU A 64 3.24 0.97 4.44
N MET A 65 3.80 0.60 5.59
CA MET A 65 4.86 -0.39 5.67
C MET A 65 4.30 -1.80 5.91
N SER A 66 5.02 -2.82 5.49
CA SER A 66 4.77 -4.19 5.95
C SER A 66 5.14 -4.29 7.44
N THR A 67 4.55 -5.26 8.16
CA THR A 67 4.89 -5.54 9.56
C THR A 67 5.47 -6.95 9.64
N PRO A 68 6.71 -7.12 10.14
CA PRO A 68 7.27 -8.45 10.34
C PRO A 68 6.54 -9.19 11.47
N PRO A 69 6.53 -10.53 11.48
CA PRO A 69 5.81 -11.30 12.50
C PRO A 69 6.26 -10.95 13.92
N GLY A 70 5.30 -10.62 14.79
CA GLY A 70 5.54 -10.34 16.21
C GLY A 70 5.92 -8.90 16.54
N MET A 71 6.07 -8.01 15.56
CA MET A 71 6.29 -6.57 15.80
C MET A 71 4.97 -5.88 16.13
N THR A 72 4.96 -5.06 17.18
CA THR A 72 3.77 -4.27 17.56
C THR A 72 3.65 -3.00 16.70
N HIS A 73 2.46 -2.40 16.70
CA HIS A 73 2.22 -1.13 16.01
C HIS A 73 3.08 0.00 16.59
N GLU A 74 3.27 0.01 17.91
CA GLU A 74 4.11 0.99 18.61
C GLU A 74 5.58 0.86 18.20
N GLU A 75 6.12 -0.36 18.15
CA GLU A 75 7.48 -0.64 17.70
C GLU A 75 7.69 -0.20 16.25
N LYS A 76 6.72 -0.49 15.39
CA LYS A 76 6.72 -0.10 13.98
C LYS A 76 6.72 1.43 13.83
N THR A 77 5.85 2.11 14.56
CA THR A 77 5.74 3.58 14.55
C THR A 77 7.05 4.23 15.04
N GLU A 78 7.70 3.67 16.05
CA GLU A 78 9.00 4.15 16.51
C GLU A 78 10.10 3.93 15.47
N GLY A 79 10.11 2.76 14.81
CA GLY A 79 11.02 2.48 13.70
C GLY A 79 10.87 3.47 12.54
N VAL A 80 9.64 3.85 12.23
CA VAL A 80 9.30 4.84 11.19
C VAL A 80 9.84 6.23 11.51
N LYS A 81 9.86 6.67 12.77
CA LYS A 81 10.51 7.94 13.15
C LYS A 81 12.00 7.93 12.82
N GLY A 82 12.67 6.80 13.09
CA GLY A 82 14.10 6.62 12.79
C GLY A 82 14.44 6.75 11.30
N ILE A 83 13.48 6.50 10.39
CA ILE A 83 13.65 6.69 8.94
C ILE A 83 13.83 8.18 8.61
N LEU A 84 13.00 9.05 9.22
CA LEU A 84 13.10 10.49 9.03
C LEU A 84 14.38 11.06 9.66
N GLU A 85 14.70 10.66 10.89
CA GLU A 85 15.89 11.15 11.61
C GLU A 85 17.20 10.85 10.88
N LYS A 86 17.26 9.72 10.17
CA LYS A 86 18.44 9.31 9.38
C LYS A 86 18.40 9.82 7.95
N ASN A 87 17.38 10.60 7.58
CA ASN A 87 17.16 11.10 6.23
C ASN A 87 17.13 9.96 5.18
N GLU A 88 16.46 8.84 5.50
CA GLU A 88 16.37 7.70 4.59
C GLU A 88 15.37 7.91 3.45
N ILE A 89 14.42 8.85 3.61
CA ILE A 89 13.48 9.25 2.56
C ILE A 89 13.19 10.74 2.65
N SER A 90 12.98 11.36 1.48
CA SER A 90 12.47 12.73 1.34
C SER A 90 11.60 12.83 0.10
N SER A 91 10.66 13.77 0.07
CA SER A 91 9.80 14.01 -1.10
C SER A 91 10.62 14.32 -2.36
N ALA A 92 11.72 15.08 -2.22
CA ALA A 92 12.64 15.38 -3.32
C ALA A 92 13.35 14.11 -3.84
N GLY A 93 13.82 13.25 -2.95
CA GLY A 93 14.43 11.98 -3.32
C GLY A 93 13.46 11.04 -4.04
N VAL A 94 12.20 11.01 -3.62
CA VAL A 94 11.15 10.23 -4.28
C VAL A 94 10.92 10.69 -5.72
N VAL A 95 10.97 12.00 -6.00
CA VAL A 95 10.85 12.52 -7.38
C VAL A 95 11.99 12.01 -8.26
N VAL A 96 13.23 12.07 -7.79
CA VAL A 96 14.40 11.59 -8.56
C VAL A 96 14.33 10.07 -8.77
N LEU A 97 13.97 9.31 -7.72
CA LEU A 97 13.78 7.86 -7.81
C LEU A 97 12.63 7.49 -8.76
N ALA A 98 11.55 8.25 -8.76
CA ALA A 98 10.42 8.06 -9.66
C ALA A 98 10.80 8.29 -11.12
N GLU A 99 11.71 9.22 -11.42
CA GLU A 99 12.18 9.49 -12.79
C GLU A 99 13.24 8.48 -13.24
N LYS A 100 14.30 8.30 -12.43
CA LYS A 100 15.53 7.60 -12.83
C LYS A 100 15.65 6.17 -12.31
N GLY A 101 14.76 5.76 -11.41
CA GLY A 101 14.81 4.45 -10.76
C GLY A 101 14.49 3.27 -11.68
N THR A 102 15.13 2.15 -11.41
CA THR A 102 14.85 0.85 -12.03
C THR A 102 13.77 0.13 -11.25
N TRP A 103 12.63 -0.15 -11.89
CA TRP A 103 11.50 -0.90 -11.34
C TRP A 103 11.51 -2.34 -11.85
N GLY A 104 11.21 -3.31 -10.99
CA GLY A 104 11.07 -4.71 -11.39
C GLY A 104 10.90 -5.65 -10.20
N LYS A 105 10.98 -6.97 -10.47
CA LYS A 105 10.99 -7.97 -9.41
C LYS A 105 12.19 -7.76 -8.49
N LEU A 106 12.05 -8.12 -7.22
CA LEU A 106 13.09 -7.90 -6.22
C LEU A 106 14.44 -8.50 -6.62
N THR A 107 14.42 -9.71 -7.20
CA THR A 107 15.60 -10.42 -7.70
C THR A 107 16.23 -9.78 -8.93
N GLU A 108 15.44 -9.13 -9.79
CA GLU A 108 15.94 -8.42 -10.97
C GLU A 108 16.63 -7.12 -10.58
N VAL A 109 16.07 -6.38 -9.61
CA VAL A 109 16.57 -5.07 -9.19
C VAL A 109 17.77 -5.19 -8.25
N PHE A 110 17.75 -6.14 -7.30
CA PHE A 110 18.76 -6.23 -6.24
C PHE A 110 19.50 -7.57 -6.16
N GLY A 111 19.16 -8.56 -7.00
CA GLY A 111 19.78 -9.88 -6.98
C GLY A 111 19.66 -10.60 -5.63
N ASP A 112 20.71 -11.31 -5.25
CA ASP A 112 20.77 -12.09 -3.99
C ASP A 112 20.57 -11.24 -2.73
N ARG A 113 20.96 -9.95 -2.78
CA ARG A 113 20.75 -9.03 -1.64
C ARG A 113 19.26 -8.85 -1.39
N GLY A 114 18.46 -8.69 -2.45
CA GLY A 114 17.01 -8.59 -2.38
C GLY A 114 16.40 -9.80 -1.68
N VAL A 115 16.78 -11.01 -2.12
CA VAL A 115 16.32 -12.27 -1.51
C VAL A 115 16.61 -12.32 -0.01
N ALA A 116 17.85 -11.99 0.38
CA ALA A 116 18.23 -11.96 1.79
C ALA A 116 17.43 -10.93 2.62
N TRP A 117 16.91 -9.88 2.00
CA TRP A 117 16.04 -8.91 2.69
C TRP A 117 14.63 -9.48 2.90
N ALA A 118 14.04 -10.08 1.86
CA ALA A 118 12.74 -10.74 1.96
C ALA A 118 12.76 -11.88 3.01
N GLU A 119 13.81 -12.70 3.04
CA GLU A 119 13.98 -13.79 4.01
C GLU A 119 14.05 -13.30 5.46
N ARG A 120 14.76 -12.19 5.70
CA ARG A 120 14.82 -11.55 7.03
C ARG A 120 13.43 -11.07 7.48
N TRP A 121 12.62 -10.63 6.53
CA TRP A 121 11.24 -10.19 6.73
C TRP A 121 10.20 -11.31 6.69
N LYS A 122 10.61 -12.56 6.42
CA LYS A 122 9.71 -13.72 6.26
C LYS A 122 8.69 -13.54 5.12
N LEU A 123 9.11 -12.89 4.05
CA LEU A 123 8.32 -12.66 2.84
C LEU A 123 8.76 -13.61 1.72
N ASP A 124 7.85 -13.95 0.82
CA ASP A 124 8.18 -14.66 -0.41
C ASP A 124 8.84 -13.69 -1.41
N PRO A 125 10.07 -13.96 -1.88
CA PRO A 125 10.72 -13.12 -2.88
C PRO A 125 9.93 -12.96 -4.18
N GLU A 126 9.07 -13.92 -4.55
CA GLU A 126 8.26 -13.85 -5.78
C GLU A 126 7.17 -12.77 -5.71
N ASP A 127 6.69 -12.47 -4.49
CA ASP A 127 5.72 -11.42 -4.19
C ASP A 127 6.37 -10.05 -3.94
N CYS A 128 7.70 -9.98 -4.03
CA CYS A 128 8.45 -8.77 -3.73
C CYS A 128 8.93 -8.04 -4.99
N TRP A 129 8.96 -6.71 -4.87
CA TRP A 129 9.32 -5.77 -5.93
C TRP A 129 10.34 -4.76 -5.42
N GLY A 130 11.11 -4.20 -6.35
CA GLY A 130 12.14 -3.21 -6.06
C GLY A 130 12.01 -1.96 -6.91
N LEU A 131 12.33 -0.82 -6.31
CA LEU A 131 12.64 0.42 -7.03
C LEU A 131 13.97 0.96 -6.50
N GLY A 132 14.99 1.01 -7.36
CA GLY A 132 16.36 1.37 -6.97
C GLY A 132 17.04 2.35 -7.91
N PHE A 133 17.89 3.22 -7.35
CA PHE A 133 18.74 4.15 -8.10
C PHE A 133 20.04 4.44 -7.34
N HIS A 134 21.19 4.03 -7.89
CA HIS A 134 22.49 4.06 -7.20
C HIS A 134 22.45 3.36 -5.83
N ALA A 135 22.65 4.12 -4.74
CA ALA A 135 22.60 3.63 -3.37
C ALA A 135 21.17 3.67 -2.78
N ALA A 136 20.23 4.37 -3.41
CA ALA A 136 18.86 4.46 -2.94
C ALA A 136 18.12 3.15 -3.25
N GLU A 137 17.58 2.53 -2.20
CA GLU A 137 16.97 1.21 -2.26
C GLU A 137 15.56 1.26 -1.62
N THR A 138 14.54 0.92 -2.39
CA THR A 138 13.18 0.71 -1.85
C THR A 138 12.64 -0.63 -2.28
N THR A 139 11.98 -1.32 -1.35
CA THR A 139 11.39 -2.63 -1.61
C THR A 139 9.97 -2.71 -1.11
N PHE A 140 9.17 -3.47 -1.84
CA PHE A 140 7.74 -3.60 -1.60
C PHE A 140 7.33 -5.06 -1.63
N VAL A 141 6.33 -5.42 -0.84
CA VAL A 141 5.62 -6.69 -0.97
C VAL A 141 4.23 -6.43 -1.50
N TRP A 142 3.78 -7.28 -2.42
CA TRP A 142 2.41 -7.29 -2.93
C TRP A 142 1.59 -8.31 -2.17
N ASN A 143 0.52 -7.88 -1.51
CA ASN A 143 -0.35 -8.77 -0.74
C ASN A 143 -1.60 -9.26 -1.53
N GLY A 144 -1.65 -9.00 -2.83
CA GLY A 144 -2.82 -9.27 -3.69
C GLY A 144 -3.76 -8.06 -3.87
N GLU A 145 -3.65 -7.03 -3.04
CA GLU A 145 -4.51 -5.84 -3.05
C GLU A 145 -3.70 -4.54 -3.14
N ALA A 146 -2.62 -4.43 -2.36
CA ALA A 146 -1.80 -3.24 -2.26
C ALA A 146 -0.31 -3.59 -2.09
N LEU A 147 0.55 -2.66 -2.50
CA LEU A 147 1.97 -2.69 -2.16
C LEU A 147 2.16 -2.19 -0.72
N GLN A 148 3.11 -2.78 0.00
CA GLN A 148 3.56 -2.31 1.30
C GLN A 148 5.08 -2.21 1.34
N ILE A 149 5.61 -1.13 1.91
CA ILE A 149 7.06 -0.89 2.01
C ILE A 149 7.66 -1.79 3.10
N PHE A 150 8.69 -2.56 2.80
CA PHE A 150 9.43 -3.29 3.86
C PHE A 150 10.90 -2.86 3.99
N ARG A 151 11.39 -2.02 3.05
CA ARG A 151 12.69 -1.34 3.15
C ARG A 151 12.64 -0.03 2.38
N CYS A 152 13.24 1.00 2.97
CA CYS A 152 13.52 2.28 2.31
C CYS A 152 14.83 2.81 2.91
N ASP A 153 15.86 2.97 2.07
CA ASP A 153 17.22 3.31 2.46
C ASP A 153 17.81 4.31 1.45
N ASP A 154 18.51 5.32 1.94
CA ASP A 154 19.26 6.34 1.17
C ASP A 154 18.45 7.17 0.14
N VAL A 155 17.13 7.03 0.03
CA VAL A 155 16.29 7.83 -0.90
C VAL A 155 16.36 9.32 -0.56
N GLY A 156 16.33 9.66 0.73
CA GLY A 156 16.44 11.05 1.21
C GLY A 156 17.82 11.67 0.98
N LYS A 157 18.81 10.85 0.62
CA LYS A 157 20.21 11.24 0.40
C LYS A 157 20.56 11.35 -1.08
N ILE A 158 19.60 11.18 -1.98
CA ILE A 158 19.77 11.46 -3.41
C ILE A 158 20.00 12.97 -3.57
N VAL A 159 21.26 13.37 -3.58
CA VAL A 159 21.66 14.68 -4.06
C VAL A 159 21.72 14.60 -5.57
N GLU A 160 20.89 15.35 -6.27
CA GLU A 160 21.16 15.58 -7.68
C GLU A 160 22.56 16.19 -7.76
N ALA A 161 23.51 15.48 -8.35
CA ALA A 161 24.64 16.16 -8.95
C ALA A 161 24.00 17.11 -9.95
N ALA A 162 24.05 18.41 -9.68
CA ALA A 162 23.71 19.42 -10.66
C ALA A 162 24.66 19.20 -11.85
N GLU A 163 24.21 18.41 -12.82
CA GLU A 163 24.83 18.29 -14.13
C GLU A 163 24.40 19.48 -15.01
#